data_AF-A0A2V7PSB6-F1
#
_entry.id   AF-A0A2V7PSB6-F1
#
_cell.length_a   1.000
_cell.length_b   1.000
_cell.length_c   1.000
_cell.angle_alpha   90.00
_cell.angle_beta   90.00
_cell.angle_gamma   90.00
#
_symmetry.space_group_name_H-M   'P 1'
#
loop_
_entity.id
_entity.type
_entity.pdbx_description
1 polymer ?
#
loop_
_entity_poly.entity_id
_entity_poly.type
_entity_poly.pdbx_seq_one_letter_code
_entity_poly.pdbx_strand_id
1 'polypeptide(L)'
;MLPPGNNVLGVGRRWTAPLTPGERDSLLREVATRRESWRARHVTDYRIQIAVGCFCPWPGNPAILEVRGGVAVRLYDTTGNALGAPREPWSLYTVEGLFDNVEQSARWVDVLEVAYDPQYGYPAMIHGDGKLGFPDDWFWIKASRLTPTPPHRLESR
;
A
#
# COMPACT_ATOMS: atom_id res chain seq x y z
N MET A 1 -13.14 14.23 17.44
CA MET A 1 -12.24 13.32 18.16
C MET A 1 -11.27 12.78 17.13
N LEU A 2 -10.10 13.40 17.01
CA LEU A 2 -9.04 12.95 16.09
C LEU A 2 -8.67 11.51 16.47
N PRO A 3 -8.43 10.59 15.52
CA PRO A 3 -7.90 9.29 15.88
C PRO A 3 -6.62 9.53 16.69
N PRO A 4 -6.45 8.88 17.84
CA PRO A 4 -5.27 9.06 18.68
C PRO A 4 -4.04 8.83 17.81
N GLY A 5 -3.13 9.82 17.83
CA GLY A 5 -1.83 9.77 17.17
C GLY A 5 -1.15 8.47 17.55
N ASN A 6 -1.27 7.50 16.67
CA ASN A 6 -0.78 6.18 16.94
C ASN A 6 0.64 6.17 16.38
N ASN A 7 1.59 6.26 17.30
CA ASN A 7 2.98 5.84 17.12
C ASN A 7 3.01 4.37 16.66
N VAL A 8 2.57 4.05 15.45
CA VAL A 8 2.60 2.67 14.96
C VAL A 8 3.98 2.30 14.41
N LEU A 9 4.86 3.29 14.20
CA LEU A 9 6.10 3.07 13.43
C LEU A 9 7.41 3.39 14.17
N GLY A 10 7.39 3.81 15.43
CA GLY A 10 8.64 4.07 16.17
C GLY A 10 9.53 5.18 15.57
N VAL A 11 9.01 5.96 14.62
CA VAL A 11 9.67 7.16 14.07
C VAL A 11 9.04 8.35 14.75
N GLY A 12 9.78 8.98 15.67
CA GLY A 12 9.32 10.06 16.54
C GLY A 12 9.10 11.41 15.85
N ARG A 13 8.35 11.46 14.75
CA ARG A 13 7.91 12.76 14.21
C ARG A 13 6.62 13.21 14.89
N ARG A 14 6.67 14.38 15.52
CA ARG A 14 5.45 15.17 15.78
C ARG A 14 5.07 15.85 14.47
N TRP A 15 3.84 15.65 14.03
CA TRP A 15 3.27 16.29 12.83
C TRP A 15 3.06 17.78 13.08
N THR A 16 4.10 18.57 12.86
CA THR A 16 4.04 20.03 13.05
C THR A 16 4.44 20.82 11.82
N ALA A 17 4.93 20.16 10.76
CA ALA A 17 5.34 20.83 9.52
C ALA A 17 5.23 19.90 8.30
N PRO A 18 4.95 20.44 7.10
CA PRO A 18 4.91 19.67 5.86
C PRO A 18 6.27 19.07 5.50
N LEU A 19 6.26 18.00 4.70
CA LEU A 19 7.45 17.42 4.08
C LEU A 19 8.19 18.47 3.25
N THR A 20 9.45 18.68 3.62
CA THR A 20 10.38 19.51 2.87
C THR A 20 10.77 18.85 1.54
N PRO A 21 11.25 19.62 0.55
CA PRO A 21 11.74 19.05 -0.72
C PRO A 21 12.80 17.96 -0.52
N GLY A 22 13.77 18.17 0.40
CA GLY A 22 14.82 17.18 0.67
C GLY A 22 14.30 15.87 1.25
N GLU A 23 13.24 15.92 2.07
CA GLU A 23 12.58 14.72 2.60
C GLU A 23 11.81 13.98 1.52
N ARG A 24 11.12 14.70 0.62
CA ARG A 24 10.45 14.12 -0.54
C ARG A 24 11.46 13.41 -1.44
N ASP A 25 12.57 14.06 -1.74
CA ASP A 25 13.64 13.46 -2.55
C ASP A 25 14.25 12.22 -1.90
N SER A 26 14.45 12.25 -0.57
CA SER A 26 14.95 11.09 0.17
C SER A 26 13.96 9.92 0.13
N LEU A 27 12.67 10.20 0.35
CA LEU A 27 11.61 9.19 0.27
C LEU A 27 11.55 8.57 -1.13
N LEU A 28 11.56 9.39 -2.19
CA LEU A 28 11.51 8.91 -3.57
C LEU A 28 12.71 8.02 -3.93
N ARG A 29 13.92 8.34 -3.46
CA ARG A 29 15.10 7.47 -3.64
C ARG A 29 14.98 6.14 -2.89
N GLU A 30 14.44 6.16 -1.68
CA GLU A 30 14.20 4.93 -0.90
C GLU A 30 13.17 4.04 -1.60
N VAL A 31 12.07 4.62 -2.05
CA VAL A 31 11.01 3.95 -2.79
C VAL A 31 11.54 3.29 -4.05
N ALA A 32 12.35 4.01 -4.85
CA ALA A 32 12.98 3.47 -6.05
C ALA A 32 13.85 2.23 -5.73
N THR A 33 14.75 2.35 -4.75
CA THR A 33 15.63 1.25 -4.32
C THR A 33 14.84 0.01 -3.87
N ARG A 34 13.76 0.22 -3.12
CA ARG A 34 12.92 -0.88 -2.62
C ARG A 34 12.09 -1.50 -3.74
N ARG A 35 11.62 -0.70 -4.69
CA ARG A 35 10.91 -1.18 -5.89
C ARG A 35 11.79 -2.06 -6.75
N GLU A 36 13.04 -1.67 -6.97
CA GLU A 36 14.04 -2.50 -7.65
C GLU A 36 14.28 -3.83 -6.91
N SER A 37 14.41 -3.76 -5.57
CA SER A 37 14.58 -4.94 -4.72
C SER A 37 13.39 -5.90 -4.77
N TRP A 38 12.17 -5.36 -4.88
CA TRP A 38 10.96 -6.16 -5.10
C TRP A 38 11.00 -6.85 -6.47
N ARG A 39 11.29 -6.10 -7.55
CA ARG A 39 11.34 -6.63 -8.93
C ARG A 39 12.37 -7.74 -9.09
N ALA A 40 13.54 -7.60 -8.44
CA ALA A 40 14.59 -8.62 -8.46
C ALA A 40 14.18 -9.97 -7.84
N ARG A 41 13.07 -10.03 -7.08
CA ARG A 41 12.54 -11.28 -6.52
C ARG A 41 11.71 -12.09 -7.51
N HIS A 42 11.31 -11.49 -8.63
CA HIS A 42 10.49 -12.13 -9.66
C HIS A 42 9.16 -12.73 -9.13
N VAL A 43 8.58 -12.12 -8.08
CA VAL A 43 7.27 -12.52 -7.54
C VAL A 43 6.17 -11.80 -8.32
N THR A 44 5.60 -12.48 -9.31
CA THR A 44 4.52 -11.95 -10.15
C THR A 44 3.13 -12.46 -9.78
N ASP A 45 3.08 -13.53 -9.00
CA ASP A 45 1.87 -14.26 -8.65
C ASP A 45 1.77 -14.36 -7.14
N TYR A 46 0.74 -13.75 -6.55
CA TYR A 46 0.58 -13.69 -5.10
C TYR A 46 -0.85 -13.34 -4.70
N ARG A 47 -1.15 -13.54 -3.42
CA ARG A 47 -2.29 -12.94 -2.74
C ARG A 47 -1.81 -11.96 -1.70
N ILE A 48 -2.50 -10.84 -1.55
CA ILE A 48 -2.19 -9.80 -0.56
C ILE A 48 -3.48 -9.31 0.09
N GLN A 49 -3.48 -9.13 1.40
CA GLN A 49 -4.61 -8.54 2.12
C GLN A 49 -4.42 -7.03 2.20
N ILE A 50 -5.41 -6.29 1.69
CA ILE A 50 -5.43 -4.83 1.67
C ILE A 50 -6.55 -4.34 2.58
N ALA A 51 -6.24 -3.38 3.43
CA ALA A 51 -7.20 -2.57 4.16
C ALA A 51 -6.92 -1.11 3.84
N VAL A 52 -7.99 -0.33 3.67
CA VAL A 52 -7.88 1.09 3.37
C VAL A 52 -8.78 1.86 4.32
N GLY A 53 -8.32 3.02 4.72
CA GLY A 53 -9.17 3.99 5.39
C GLY A 53 -8.85 5.36 4.83
N CYS A 54 -9.90 6.11 4.61
CA CYS A 54 -9.83 7.51 4.28
C CYS A 54 -11.02 8.18 4.95
N PHE A 55 -11.04 9.50 4.97
CA PHE A 55 -12.22 10.22 5.42
C PHE A 55 -13.45 9.98 4.54
N CYS A 56 -13.29 9.49 3.30
CA CYS A 56 -14.40 9.23 2.40
C CYS A 56 -15.42 8.25 3.02
N PRO A 57 -16.72 8.36 2.68
CA PRO A 57 -17.82 7.70 3.40
C PRO A 57 -17.78 6.17 3.41
N TRP A 58 -16.92 5.52 2.62
CA TRP A 58 -16.81 4.07 2.51
C TRP A 58 -15.37 3.59 2.77
N PRO A 59 -14.91 3.52 4.04
CA PRO A 59 -13.77 2.67 4.36
C PRO A 59 -14.19 1.23 4.03
N GLY A 60 -13.57 0.67 2.98
CA GLY A 60 -13.87 -0.69 2.56
C GLY A 60 -13.44 -1.69 3.64
N ASN A 61 -14.26 -2.74 3.85
CA ASN A 61 -13.79 -3.90 4.58
C ASN A 61 -12.49 -4.42 3.96
N PRO A 62 -11.52 -4.92 4.75
CA PRO A 62 -10.32 -5.50 4.19
C PRO A 62 -10.65 -6.59 3.17
N ALA A 63 -9.88 -6.63 2.08
CA ALA A 63 -10.08 -7.58 1.01
C ALA A 63 -8.76 -8.26 0.63
N ILE A 64 -8.84 -9.48 0.12
CA ILE A 64 -7.70 -10.22 -0.39
C ILE A 64 -7.67 -10.05 -1.91
N LEU A 65 -6.61 -9.40 -2.40
CA LEU A 65 -6.35 -9.22 -3.82
C LEU A 65 -5.48 -10.37 -4.33
N GLU A 66 -5.96 -11.05 -5.36
CA GLU A 66 -5.18 -12.02 -6.13
C GLU A 66 -4.54 -11.34 -7.33
N VAL A 67 -3.22 -11.51 -7.45
CA VAL A 67 -2.39 -10.98 -8.51
C VAL A 67 -1.77 -12.14 -9.28
N ARG A 68 -1.83 -12.05 -10.62
CA ARG A 68 -1.25 -13.02 -11.56
C ARG A 68 -0.49 -12.28 -12.64
N GLY A 69 0.75 -12.68 -12.90
CA GLY A 69 1.60 -11.97 -13.87
C GLY A 69 1.74 -10.47 -13.59
N GLY A 70 1.65 -10.03 -12.32
CA GLY A 70 1.66 -8.63 -11.92
C GLY A 70 0.32 -7.89 -12.05
N VAL A 71 -0.74 -8.54 -12.53
CA VAL A 71 -2.07 -7.94 -12.74
C VAL A 71 -3.06 -8.42 -11.68
N ALA A 72 -3.85 -7.50 -11.12
CA ALA A 72 -4.96 -7.82 -10.22
C ALA A 72 -6.08 -8.56 -10.98
N VAL A 73 -6.38 -9.80 -10.61
CA VAL A 73 -7.33 -10.66 -11.35
C VAL A 73 -8.59 -11.03 -10.57
N ARG A 74 -8.53 -11.03 -9.23
CA ARG A 74 -9.67 -11.43 -8.39
C ARG A 74 -9.62 -10.77 -7.03
N LEU A 75 -10.79 -10.48 -6.48
CA LEU A 75 -10.95 -9.97 -5.13
C LEU A 75 -11.74 -10.98 -4.29
N TYR A 76 -11.36 -11.13 -3.03
CA TYR A 76 -12.06 -11.93 -2.04
C TYR A 76 -12.28 -11.11 -0.77
N ASP A 77 -13.32 -11.46 0.00
CA ASP A 77 -13.42 -11.00 1.38
C ASP A 77 -12.40 -11.74 2.28
N THR A 78 -12.31 -11.35 3.56
CA THR A 78 -11.41 -11.98 4.53
C THR A 78 -11.82 -13.40 4.94
N THR A 79 -13.00 -13.86 4.55
CA THR A 79 -13.49 -15.23 4.77
C THR A 79 -13.25 -16.14 3.56
N GLY A 80 -12.78 -15.57 2.43
CA GLY A 80 -12.46 -16.28 1.21
C GLY A 80 -13.58 -16.31 0.16
N ASN A 81 -14.69 -15.59 0.36
CA ASN A 81 -15.74 -15.51 -0.67
C ASN A 81 -15.31 -14.56 -1.78
N ALA A 82 -15.61 -14.93 -3.02
CA ALA A 82 -15.29 -14.09 -4.17
C ALA A 82 -16.16 -12.82 -4.19
N LEU A 83 -15.51 -11.67 -4.30
CA LEU A 83 -16.15 -10.35 -4.49
C LEU A 83 -16.23 -9.96 -5.98
N GLY A 84 -15.65 -10.79 -6.87
CA GLY A 84 -15.63 -10.58 -8.31
C GLY A 84 -14.30 -10.06 -8.84
N ALA A 85 -14.34 -9.45 -10.02
CA ALA A 85 -13.17 -8.82 -10.63
C ALA A 85 -12.78 -7.54 -9.86
N PRO A 86 -11.48 -7.29 -9.60
CA PRO A 86 -11.04 -6.05 -8.97
C PRO A 86 -11.42 -4.84 -9.84
N ARG A 87 -12.02 -3.83 -9.22
CA ARG A 87 -12.25 -2.50 -9.80
C ARG A 87 -11.50 -1.46 -9.00
N GLU A 88 -11.37 -0.24 -9.53
CA GLU A 88 -10.78 0.85 -8.77
C GLU A 88 -11.57 1.13 -7.48
N PRO A 89 -10.88 1.41 -6.35
CA PRO A 89 -9.42 1.52 -6.24
C PRO A 89 -8.69 0.17 -6.03
N TRP A 90 -9.38 -0.94 -5.78
CA TRP A 90 -8.79 -2.24 -5.46
C TRP A 90 -7.83 -2.79 -6.53
N SER A 91 -8.10 -2.54 -7.81
CA SER A 91 -7.23 -2.93 -8.91
C SER A 91 -5.84 -2.25 -8.86
N LEU A 92 -5.71 -1.13 -8.15
CA LEU A 92 -4.48 -0.36 -8.02
C LEU A 92 -3.61 -0.83 -6.84
N TYR A 93 -4.07 -1.77 -6.01
CA TYR A 93 -3.34 -2.20 -4.80
C TYR A 93 -2.48 -3.46 -5.01
N THR A 94 -1.98 -3.67 -6.23
CA THR A 94 -0.84 -4.57 -6.44
C THR A 94 0.40 -3.99 -5.75
N VAL A 95 1.44 -4.78 -5.50
CA VAL A 95 2.69 -4.28 -4.90
C VAL A 95 3.29 -3.13 -5.73
N GLU A 96 3.27 -3.23 -7.06
CA GLU A 96 3.72 -2.15 -7.94
C GLU A 96 2.83 -0.91 -7.78
N GLY A 97 1.51 -1.07 -7.69
CA GLY A 97 0.60 0.04 -7.48
C GLY A 97 0.70 0.68 -6.08
N LEU A 98 1.13 -0.07 -5.06
CA LEU A 98 1.48 0.50 -3.75
C LEU A 98 2.72 1.39 -3.84
N PHE A 99 3.74 1.00 -4.62
CA PHE A 99 4.88 1.89 -4.90
C PHE A 99 4.43 3.14 -5.67
N ASP A 100 3.60 2.99 -6.70
CA ASP A 100 3.03 4.12 -7.45
C ASP A 100 2.24 5.06 -6.53
N ASN A 101 1.48 4.52 -5.57
CA ASN A 101 0.73 5.31 -4.60
C ASN A 101 1.67 6.17 -3.73
N VAL A 102 2.79 5.61 -3.26
CA VAL A 102 3.78 6.38 -2.49
C VAL A 102 4.38 7.49 -3.35
N GLU A 103 4.84 7.17 -4.56
CA GLU A 103 5.45 8.14 -5.48
C GLU A 103 4.50 9.28 -5.83
N GLN A 104 3.23 8.96 -6.08
CA GLN A 104 2.20 9.96 -6.39
C GLN A 104 1.88 10.80 -5.16
N SER A 105 1.70 10.20 -3.99
CA SER A 105 1.38 10.90 -2.74
C SER A 105 2.48 11.88 -2.37
N ALA A 106 3.75 11.49 -2.51
CA ALA A 106 4.92 12.31 -2.21
C ALA A 106 4.97 13.64 -2.97
N ARG A 107 4.18 13.82 -4.03
CA ARG A 107 4.11 15.06 -4.82
C ARG A 107 3.14 16.10 -4.25
N TRP A 108 2.14 15.71 -3.47
CA TRP A 108 1.03 16.62 -3.11
C TRP A 108 0.64 16.63 -1.64
N VAL A 109 0.92 15.57 -0.87
CA VAL A 109 0.59 15.54 0.57
C VAL A 109 1.57 16.36 1.39
N ASP A 110 1.12 17.00 2.45
CA ASP A 110 1.99 17.63 3.45
C ASP A 110 2.66 16.58 4.34
N VAL A 111 2.00 15.45 4.63
CA VAL A 111 2.58 14.33 5.39
C VAL A 111 2.51 13.05 4.58
N LEU A 112 3.62 12.31 4.56
CA LEU A 112 3.66 10.94 4.03
C LEU A 112 4.54 10.08 4.93
N GLU A 113 3.98 9.00 5.43
CA GLU A 113 4.70 7.92 6.09
C GLU A 113 4.59 6.63 5.29
N VAL A 114 5.70 5.92 5.24
CA VAL A 114 5.75 4.61 4.60
C VAL A 114 6.50 3.66 5.52
N ALA A 115 5.87 2.54 5.85
CA ALA A 115 6.52 1.41 6.46
C ALA A 115 6.55 0.24 5.48
N TYR A 116 7.67 -0.47 5.45
CA TYR A 116 7.89 -1.55 4.51
C TYR A 116 7.77 -2.91 5.19
N ASP A 117 7.30 -3.90 4.44
CA ASP A 117 7.23 -5.28 4.89
C ASP A 117 8.65 -5.82 5.16
N PRO A 118 8.91 -6.45 6.32
CA PRO A 118 10.26 -6.90 6.67
C PRO A 118 10.74 -8.09 5.85
N GLN A 119 9.85 -8.88 5.25
CA GLN A 119 10.18 -10.08 4.48
C GLN A 119 10.39 -9.77 3.00
N TYR A 120 9.53 -8.91 2.44
CA TYR A 120 9.45 -8.64 1.00
C TYR A 120 9.82 -7.21 0.60
N GLY A 121 9.84 -6.26 1.53
CA GLY A 121 10.27 -4.88 1.29
C GLY A 121 9.27 -4.00 0.52
N TYR A 122 8.04 -4.47 0.28
CA TYR A 122 6.98 -3.65 -0.32
C TYR A 122 6.38 -2.65 0.68
N PRO A 123 5.72 -1.55 0.24
CA PRO A 123 5.01 -0.63 1.13
C PRO A 123 3.86 -1.34 1.85
N ALA A 124 4.03 -1.63 3.14
CA ALA A 124 3.07 -2.35 3.96
C ALA A 124 2.13 -1.42 4.73
N MET A 125 2.57 -0.20 5.00
CA MET A 125 1.74 0.87 5.55
C MET A 125 2.06 2.15 4.81
N ILE A 126 1.04 2.83 4.30
CA ILE A 126 1.14 4.17 3.72
C ILE A 126 0.15 5.02 4.50
N HIS A 127 0.59 6.14 5.04
CA HIS A 127 -0.26 7.13 5.69
C HIS A 127 0.02 8.49 5.07
N GLY A 128 -1.01 9.21 4.66
CA GLY A 128 -0.88 10.55 4.12
C GLY A 128 -1.89 11.52 4.70
N ASP A 129 -1.47 12.77 4.84
CA ASP A 129 -2.29 13.92 5.21
C ASP A 129 -2.09 15.00 4.14
N GLY A 130 -3.17 15.38 3.47
CA GLY A 130 -3.14 16.28 2.34
C GLY A 130 -2.57 17.65 2.73
N LYS A 131 -3.18 18.30 3.72
CA LYS A 131 -2.75 19.57 4.26
C LYS A 131 -2.81 19.56 5.78
N LEU A 132 -1.68 19.88 6.41
CA LEU A 132 -1.63 19.96 7.87
C LEU A 132 -2.65 20.95 8.43
N GLY A 133 -3.43 20.47 9.39
CA GLY A 133 -4.46 21.26 10.06
C GLY A 133 -5.77 21.37 9.29
N PHE A 134 -5.88 20.76 8.11
CA PHE A 134 -7.18 20.57 7.45
C PHE A 134 -7.77 19.24 7.97
N PRO A 135 -8.99 19.26 8.53
CA PRO A 135 -9.68 18.00 8.79
C PRO A 135 -10.03 17.33 7.46
N ASP A 136 -10.22 16.01 7.51
CA ASP A 136 -10.96 15.26 6.49
C ASP A 136 -10.26 15.01 5.13
N ASP A 137 -8.93 15.17 5.06
CA ASP A 137 -8.10 14.93 3.86
C ASP A 137 -6.97 13.90 4.07
N TRP A 138 -7.07 13.10 5.14
CA TRP A 138 -6.14 12.02 5.44
C TRP A 138 -6.54 10.69 4.80
N PHE A 139 -5.55 9.83 4.58
CA PHE A 139 -5.74 8.45 4.16
C PHE A 139 -4.69 7.52 4.78
N TRP A 140 -5.01 6.23 4.80
CA TRP A 140 -4.05 5.16 5.02
C TRP A 140 -4.37 3.93 4.18
N ILE A 141 -3.31 3.21 3.81
CA ILE A 141 -3.36 1.93 3.11
C ILE A 141 -2.50 0.96 3.91
N LYS A 142 -3.07 -0.19 4.28
CA LYS A 142 -2.35 -1.28 4.93
C LYS A 142 -2.36 -2.51 4.03
N ALA A 143 -1.18 -2.95 3.64
CA ALA A 143 -0.96 -4.16 2.88
C ALA A 143 -0.27 -5.20 3.78
N SER A 144 -0.76 -6.43 3.79
CA SER A 144 -0.27 -7.46 4.70
C SER A 144 -0.51 -8.86 4.17
N ARG A 145 0.11 -9.85 4.82
CA ARG A 145 -0.09 -11.29 4.54
C ARG A 145 0.17 -11.65 3.07
N LEU A 146 1.14 -10.99 2.44
CA LEU A 146 1.55 -11.34 1.08
C LEU A 146 2.02 -12.80 1.06
N THR A 147 1.36 -13.61 0.25
CA THR A 147 1.70 -15.02 0.04
C THR A 147 1.94 -15.25 -1.44
N PRO A 148 3.19 -15.49 -1.88
CA PRO A 148 3.48 -15.88 -3.25
C PRO A 148 2.70 -17.13 -3.61
N THR A 149 2.08 -17.16 -4.79
CA THR A 149 1.46 -18.36 -5.31
C THR A 149 2.49 -19.05 -6.21
N PRO A 150 2.75 -20.37 -6.02
CA PRO A 150 3.59 -21.10 -6.95
C PRO A 150 3.04 -20.94 -8.38
N PRO A 151 3.91 -20.84 -9.40
CA PRO A 151 3.45 -20.91 -10.78
C PRO A 151 2.65 -22.20 -10.95
N HIS A 152 1.50 -22.14 -11.62
CA HIS A 152 0.75 -23.33 -11.98
C HIS A 152 1.71 -24.24 -12.76
N ARG A 153 2.16 -25.33 -12.12
CA ARG A 153 2.82 -26.41 -12.85
C ARG A 153 1.74 -26.96 -13.76
N LEU A 154 1.85 -26.69 -15.06
CA LEU A 154 1.09 -27.40 -16.06
C LEU A 154 1.41 -28.88 -15.84
N GLU A 155 0.49 -29.61 -15.22
CA GLU A 155 0.53 -31.06 -15.21
C GLU A 155 0.31 -31.48 -16.67
N SER A 156 1.42 -31.73 -17.37
CA SER A 156 1.43 -32.35 -18.68
C SER A 156 0.72 -33.70 -18.57
N ARG A 157 -0.49 -33.77 -19.13
CA ARG A 157 -1.15 -35.01 -19.53
C ARG A 157 -0.81 -35.31 -20.97
#